data_AF-A0A5C1AFK2-F1
#
_entry.id   AF-A0A5C1AFK2-F1
#
_cell.length_a   1.000
_cell.length_b   1.000
_cell.length_c   1.000
_cell.angle_alpha   90.00
_cell.angle_beta   90.00
_cell.angle_gamma   90.00
#
_symmetry.space_group_name_H-M   'P 1'
#
loop_
_entity.id
_entity.type
_entity.pdbx_description
1 polymer ?
#
loop_
_entity_poly.entity_id
_entity_poly.type
_entity_poly.pdbx_seq_one_letter_code
_entity_poly.pdbx_strand_id
1 'polypeptide(L)'
;MADKDIRAEFDRAADEWQKHCKSVAFSSNINDYLDDPTYKKVVALGTPAIPHIIERYKKDSLPWGFVLQDITGEQFIPDKNKFSPAEVKKKWLEWWAKRS
;
A
#
# COMPACT_ATOMS: atom_id res chain seq x y z
N MET A 1 23.08 -6.85 -1.11
CA MET A 1 22.84 -6.16 -2.39
C MET A 1 21.37 -6.20 -2.83
N ALA A 2 20.51 -7.07 -2.30
CA ALA A 2 19.11 -7.17 -2.72
C ALA A 2 18.14 -6.11 -2.12
N ASP A 3 18.41 -5.52 -0.95
CA ASP A 3 17.46 -4.60 -0.30
C ASP A 3 17.35 -3.24 -1.01
N LYS A 4 18.49 -2.72 -1.50
CA LYS A 4 18.56 -1.43 -2.21
C LYS A 4 17.73 -1.42 -3.50
N ASP A 5 17.69 -2.55 -4.21
CA ASP A 5 16.89 -2.72 -5.42
C ASP A 5 15.39 -2.75 -5.09
N ILE A 6 14.99 -3.45 -4.03
CA ILE A 6 13.59 -3.52 -3.60
C ILE A 6 13.06 -2.13 -3.24
N ARG A 7 13.85 -1.33 -2.53
CA ARG A 7 13.46 0.04 -2.21
C ARG A 7 13.33 0.91 -3.46
N ALA A 8 14.26 0.81 -4.40
CA ALA A 8 14.23 1.62 -5.62
C ALA A 8 13.02 1.26 -6.50
N GLU A 9 12.74 -0.03 -6.65
CA GLU A 9 11.57 -0.51 -7.40
C GLU A 9 10.26 -0.14 -6.69
N PHE A 10 10.23 -0.24 -5.36
CA PHE A 10 9.10 0.26 -4.56
C PHE A 10 8.88 1.75 -4.76
N ASP A 11 9.91 2.59 -4.66
CA ASP A 11 9.74 4.05 -4.76
C ASP A 11 9.26 4.46 -6.15
N ARG A 12 9.80 3.84 -7.22
CA ARG A 12 9.31 4.03 -8.59
C ARG A 12 7.84 3.64 -8.73
N ALA A 13 7.48 2.46 -8.22
CA ALA A 13 6.11 1.99 -8.25
C ALA A 13 5.19 2.92 -7.43
N ALA A 14 5.61 3.34 -6.25
CA ALA A 14 4.84 4.24 -5.41
C ALA A 14 4.62 5.61 -6.05
N ASP A 15 5.62 6.16 -6.73
CA ASP A 15 5.53 7.45 -7.41
C ASP A 15 4.54 7.40 -8.59
N GLU A 16 4.64 6.36 -9.42
CA GLU A 16 3.71 6.15 -10.54
C GLU A 16 2.28 5.93 -10.04
N TRP A 17 2.11 5.12 -9.00
CA TRP A 17 0.80 4.91 -8.39
C TRP A 17 0.21 6.19 -7.82
N GLN A 18 1.02 7.03 -7.15
CA GLN A 18 0.57 8.32 -6.63
C GLN A 18 0.09 9.25 -7.76
N LYS A 19 0.77 9.28 -8.91
CA LYS A 19 0.34 10.06 -10.07
C LYS A 19 -0.99 9.55 -10.62
N HIS A 20 -1.14 8.25 -10.76
CA HIS A 20 -2.40 7.63 -11.18
C HIS A 20 -3.53 7.97 -10.21
N CYS A 21 -3.30 7.78 -8.91
CA CYS A 21 -4.24 8.14 -7.84
C CYS A 21 -4.67 9.62 -7.89
N LYS A 22 -3.77 10.54 -8.25
CA LYS A 22 -4.10 11.96 -8.46
C LYS A 22 -4.97 12.16 -9.71
N SER A 23 -4.74 11.40 -10.77
CA SER A 23 -5.57 11.44 -11.99
C SER A 23 -6.97 10.89 -11.74
N VAL A 24 -7.07 9.80 -10.97
CA VAL A 24 -8.33 9.14 -10.60
C VAL A 24 -8.93 9.68 -9.30
N ALA A 25 -8.38 10.78 -8.76
CA ALA A 25 -8.86 11.46 -7.54
C ALA A 25 -10.35 11.84 -7.62
N PHE A 26 -10.83 12.10 -8.84
CA PHE A 26 -12.24 12.41 -9.13
C PHE A 26 -13.13 11.15 -9.21
N SER A 27 -12.54 9.96 -9.29
CA SER A 27 -13.25 8.68 -9.28
C SER A 27 -13.68 8.36 -7.85
N SER A 28 -14.97 8.12 -7.64
CA SER A 28 -15.52 7.72 -6.34
C SER A 28 -15.27 6.24 -6.00
N ASN A 29 -14.58 5.50 -6.86
CA ASN A 29 -14.35 4.07 -6.68
C ASN A 29 -12.89 3.78 -6.38
N ILE A 30 -12.61 3.20 -5.21
CA ILE A 30 -11.27 2.77 -4.79
C ILE A 30 -10.68 1.72 -5.75
N ASN A 31 -11.51 0.94 -6.45
CA ASN A 31 -11.02 -0.05 -7.41
C ASN A 31 -10.24 0.58 -8.56
N ASP A 32 -10.57 1.82 -8.95
CA ASP A 32 -9.83 2.56 -9.99
C ASP A 32 -8.39 2.86 -9.55
N TYR A 33 -8.19 2.98 -8.24
CA TYR A 33 -6.87 3.13 -7.62
C TYR A 33 -6.18 1.77 -7.49
N LEU A 34 -6.91 0.68 -7.23
CA LEU A 34 -6.34 -0.65 -6.96
C LEU A 34 -6.09 -1.48 -8.23
N ASP A 35 -6.79 -1.21 -9.32
CA ASP A 35 -6.62 -1.89 -10.62
C ASP A 35 -5.41 -1.38 -11.41
N ASP A 36 -4.38 -0.90 -10.70
CA ASP A 36 -3.18 -0.39 -11.34
C ASP A 36 -2.09 -1.49 -11.39
N PRO A 37 -1.40 -1.69 -12.53
CA PRO A 37 -0.32 -2.68 -12.64
C PRO A 37 0.81 -2.45 -11.62
N THR A 38 0.94 -1.23 -11.12
CA THR A 38 1.93 -0.84 -10.15
C THR A 38 1.64 -1.40 -8.75
N TYR A 39 0.37 -1.58 -8.40
CA TYR A 39 -0.04 -2.31 -7.19
C TYR A 39 0.55 -3.72 -7.17
N LYS A 40 0.39 -4.47 -8.26
CA LYS A 40 0.88 -5.84 -8.39
C LYS A 40 2.40 -5.93 -8.29
N LYS A 41 3.12 -4.92 -8.80
CA LYS A 41 4.58 -4.84 -8.67
C LYS A 41 5.01 -4.74 -7.20
N VAL A 42 4.35 -3.88 -6.42
CA VAL A 42 4.67 -3.73 -5.00
C VAL A 42 4.36 -5.02 -4.23
N VAL A 43 3.23 -5.67 -4.51
CA VAL A 43 2.90 -6.96 -3.90
C VAL A 43 3.96 -8.02 -4.24
N ALA A 44 4.45 -8.05 -5.48
CA ALA A 44 5.48 -8.99 -5.91
C ALA A 44 6.84 -8.80 -5.18
N LEU A 45 7.12 -7.61 -4.64
CA LEU A 45 8.30 -7.39 -3.80
C LEU A 45 8.22 -8.13 -2.45
N GLY A 46 7.01 -8.43 -1.99
CA GLY A 46 6.75 -9.23 -0.80
C GLY A 46 7.17 -8.57 0.53
N THR A 47 7.44 -9.41 1.53
CA THR A 47 7.77 -9.01 2.90
C THR A 47 8.88 -7.95 3.06
N PRO A 48 10.01 -7.98 2.31
CA PRO A 48 11.06 -6.96 2.45
C PRO A 48 10.61 -5.54 2.08
N ALA A 49 9.51 -5.37 1.33
CA ALA A 49 8.97 -4.04 1.02
C ALA A 49 8.10 -3.45 2.14
N ILE A 50 7.60 -4.27 3.10
CA ILE A 50 6.72 -3.83 4.20
C ILE A 50 7.24 -2.59 4.95
N PRO A 51 8.50 -2.56 5.45
CA PRO A 51 8.98 -1.38 6.18
C PRO A 51 8.92 -0.10 5.32
N HIS A 52 9.20 -0.21 4.02
CA HIS A 52 9.14 0.91 3.08
C HIS A 52 7.69 1.35 2.81
N ILE A 53 6.77 0.39 2.67
CA ILE A 53 5.34 0.65 2.53
C ILE A 53 4.80 1.37 3.76
N ILE A 54 5.15 0.93 4.96
CA ILE A 54 4.70 1.55 6.22
C ILE A 54 5.24 2.98 6.35
N GLU A 55 6.53 3.19 6.07
CA GLU A 55 7.14 4.54 6.02
C GLU A 55 6.39 5.47 5.06
N ARG A 56 6.04 4.97 3.88
CA ARG A 56 5.27 5.73 2.90
C ARG A 56 3.83 5.94 3.34
N TYR A 57 3.20 4.94 3.94
CA TYR A 57 1.83 5.00 4.43
C TYR A 57 1.65 5.99 5.59
N LYS A 58 2.71 6.28 6.34
CA LYS A 58 2.69 7.36 7.33
C LYS A 58 2.58 8.73 6.66
N LYS A 59 3.30 8.95 5.56
CA LYS A 59 3.40 10.23 4.83
C LYS A 59 2.24 10.45 3.86
N ASP A 60 1.82 9.40 3.17
CA ASP A 60 0.78 9.42 2.15
C ASP A 60 -0.54 8.85 2.70
N SER A 61 -1.67 9.32 2.16
CA SER A 61 -3.01 8.79 2.47
C SER A 61 -3.49 7.75 1.45
N LEU A 62 -2.59 7.25 0.61
CA LEU A 62 -2.90 6.19 -0.36
C LEU A 62 -3.28 4.90 0.36
N PRO A 63 -4.11 4.05 -0.29
CA PRO A 63 -4.66 2.85 0.34
C PRO A 63 -3.64 1.69 0.37
N TRP A 64 -2.45 1.94 0.94
CA TRP A 64 -1.37 0.96 1.11
C TRP A 64 -1.77 -0.27 1.94
N GLY A 65 -2.84 -0.15 2.73
CA GLY A 65 -3.37 -1.26 3.52
C GLY A 65 -3.77 -2.49 2.69
N PHE A 66 -4.18 -2.31 1.42
CA PHE A 66 -4.46 -3.44 0.53
C PHE A 66 -3.19 -4.19 0.14
N VAL A 67 -2.13 -3.45 -0.23
CA VAL A 67 -0.83 -4.02 -0.58
C VAL A 67 -0.29 -4.84 0.59
N LEU A 68 -0.36 -4.28 1.81
CA LEU A 68 0.06 -4.98 3.02
C LEU A 68 -0.76 -6.25 3.25
N GLN A 69 -2.08 -6.21 3.03
CA GLN A 69 -2.97 -7.36 3.16
C GLN A 69 -2.64 -8.47 2.15
N ASP A 70 -2.33 -8.13 0.89
CA ASP A 70 -1.89 -9.09 -0.13
C ASP A 70 -0.51 -9.70 0.23
N ILE A 71 0.42 -8.88 0.73
CA ILE A 71 1.77 -9.34 1.08
C ILE A 71 1.76 -10.22 2.35
N THR A 72 1.01 -9.83 3.39
CA THR A 72 1.01 -10.55 4.68
C THR A 72 -0.07 -11.62 4.78
N GLY A 73 -1.11 -11.54 3.94
CA GLY A 73 -2.33 -12.36 4.03
C GLY A 73 -3.33 -11.91 5.10
N GLU A 74 -3.07 -10.82 5.82
CA GLU A 74 -3.92 -10.34 6.92
C GLU A 74 -5.14 -9.56 6.41
N GLN A 75 -6.35 -10.07 6.65
CA GLN A 75 -7.59 -9.37 6.26
C GLN A 75 -7.99 -8.27 7.25
N PHE A 76 -7.36 -7.09 7.14
CA PHE A 76 -7.79 -5.90 7.87
C PHE A 76 -8.87 -5.09 7.15
N ILE A 77 -9.04 -5.31 5.85
CA ILE A 77 -10.04 -4.65 5.00
C ILE A 77 -11.07 -5.70 4.58
N PRO A 78 -12.19 -5.84 5.32
CA PRO A 78 -13.21 -6.84 5.03
C PRO A 78 -14.00 -6.50 3.76
N ASP A 79 -14.20 -5.21 3.48
CA ASP A 79 -14.95 -4.75 2.33
C ASP A 79 -14.27 -3.52 1.71
N LYS A 80 -13.94 -3.61 0.42
CA LYS A 80 -13.27 -2.51 -0.31
C LYS A 80 -14.16 -1.28 -0.45
N ASN A 81 -15.48 -1.43 -0.35
CA ASN A 81 -16.43 -0.31 -0.42
C ASN A 81 -16.84 0.21 0.97
N LYS A 82 -16.58 -0.56 2.03
CA LYS A 82 -16.93 -0.20 3.41
C LYS A 82 -15.73 -0.35 4.33
N PHE A 83 -14.71 0.46 4.10
CA PHE A 83 -13.57 0.59 5.02
C PHE A 83 -13.24 2.05 5.31
N SER A 84 -12.81 2.31 6.53
CA SER A 84 -12.28 3.61 6.91
C SER A 84 -10.76 3.63 6.67
N PRO A 85 -10.24 4.40 5.70
CA PRO A 85 -8.79 4.45 5.43
C PRO A 85 -7.97 4.87 6.65
N ALA A 86 -8.53 5.73 7.52
CA ALA A 86 -7.91 6.13 8.78
C ALA A 86 -7.80 4.97 9.79
N GLU A 87 -8.85 4.16 9.95
CA GLU A 87 -8.83 3.00 10.85
C GLU A 87 -7.90 1.92 10.34
N VAL A 88 -7.93 1.64 9.04
CA VAL A 88 -7.04 0.67 8.39
C VAL A 88 -5.58 1.09 8.56
N LYS A 89 -5.27 2.37 8.32
CA LYS A 89 -3.93 2.93 8.56
C LYS A 89 -3.50 2.71 10.00
N LYS A 90 -4.36 3.03 10.97
CA LYS A 90 -4.05 2.85 12.39
C LYS A 90 -3.77 1.37 12.71
N LYS A 91 -4.66 0.45 12.30
CA LYS A 91 -4.50 -1.01 12.50
C LYS A 91 -3.17 -1.53 11.95
N TRP A 92 -2.80 -1.12 10.73
CA TRP A 92 -1.54 -1.51 10.12
C TRP A 92 -0.31 -0.97 10.86
N LEU A 93 -0.35 0.29 11.28
CA LEU A 93 0.73 0.89 12.06
C LEU A 93 0.91 0.21 13.42
N GLU A 94 -0.19 -0.12 14.10
CA GLU A 94 -0.17 -0.85 15.37
C GLU A 94 0.35 -2.29 15.18
N TRP A 95 -0.11 -2.99 14.15
CA TRP A 95 0.36 -4.34 13.82
C TRP A 95 1.85 -4.37 13.50
N TRP A 96 2.34 -3.42 12.70
CA TRP A 96 3.77 -3.30 12.40
C TRP A 96 4.58 -2.96 13.65
N ALA A 97 4.13 -2.02 14.47
CA ALA A 97 4.80 -1.65 15.71
C ALA A 97 4.92 -2.82 16.71
N LYS A 98 3.97 -3.77 16.69
CA LYS A 98 4.01 -4.98 17.53
C LYS A 98 5.01 -6.02 17.03
N ARG A 99 5.36 -6.00 15.74
CA ARG A 99 6.21 -6.99 15.07
C ARG A 99 7.63 -6.50 14.78
N SER A 100 7.84 -5.18 14.80
CA SER A 100 9.12 -4.50 14.55
C SER A 100 9.98 -4.35 15.80
#